data_AF-A0AAU3BTT7-F1
#
_entry.id   AF-A0AAU3BTT7-F1
#
_cell.length_a   1.000
_cell.length_b   1.000
_cell.length_c   1.000
_cell.angle_alpha   90.00
_cell.angle_beta   90.00
_cell.angle_gamma   90.00
#
_symmetry.space_group_name_H-M   'P 1'
#
loop_
_entity.id
_entity.type
_entity.pdbx_description
1 polymer ?
#
loop_
_entity_poly.entity_id
_entity_poly.type
_entity_poly.pdbx_seq_one_letter_code
_entity_poly.pdbx_strand_id
1 'polypeptide(L)'
;MVLKSSGPKTAYMPGSRQVRDWFGAVTRPANGGTYWWSQRFSTFLSMNIQTWSDGEPGHGGTMDHGSDKRSLKVYQDGTLIKTTDWQSVTIARPPATTPVHTLDLSAERDADTYRLSTRTHTVWQVKSDPVTDPKKIDRMALLQMDYGVDTDLAGDARGGRQTLRLAPHHLEDAAGAGQIQGATLSVSYDDGATWTPIRTDGKSGTWTARYDAPRHGFVSLKAEGWDDAGNRITQEVIRAYGLK
;
A
#
# COMPACT_ATOMS: atom_id res chain seq x y z
N MET A 1 -8.98 -21.34 -2.94
CA MET A 1 -8.69 -19.93 -3.27
C MET A 1 -9.17 -19.09 -2.12
N VAL A 2 -8.32 -18.89 -1.12
CA VAL A 2 -8.69 -18.17 0.11
C VAL A 2 -7.77 -16.98 0.26
N LEU A 3 -8.35 -15.78 0.44
CA LEU A 3 -7.60 -14.62 0.91
C LEU A 3 -7.36 -14.82 2.39
N LYS A 4 -6.10 -14.86 2.79
CA LYS A 4 -5.70 -14.91 4.19
C LYS A 4 -5.23 -13.52 4.63
N SER A 5 -5.98 -12.89 5.53
CA SER A 5 -5.49 -11.73 6.29
C SER A 5 -4.92 -12.20 7.62
N SER A 6 -3.92 -11.50 8.13
CA SER A 6 -3.31 -11.75 9.43
C SER A 6 -2.99 -10.41 10.08
N GLY A 7 -3.08 -10.33 11.40
CA GLY A 7 -2.81 -9.12 12.18
C GLY A 7 -2.00 -9.45 13.43
N PRO A 8 -1.52 -8.43 14.18
CA PRO A 8 -0.79 -8.65 15.42
C PRO A 8 -1.67 -9.37 16.46
N LYS A 9 -1.02 -10.14 17.36
CA LYS A 9 -1.69 -10.71 18.53
C LYS A 9 -1.98 -9.58 19.53
N THR A 10 -3.26 -9.33 19.81
CA THR A 10 -3.69 -8.31 20.76
C THR A 10 -4.20 -8.97 22.03
N ALA A 11 -3.75 -8.50 23.20
CA ALA A 11 -4.36 -8.83 24.48
C ALA A 11 -5.45 -7.78 24.80
N TYR A 12 -6.65 -8.24 25.16
CA TYR A 12 -7.77 -7.35 25.47
C TYR A 12 -7.97 -7.22 26.97
N MET A 13 -8.28 -6.01 27.43
CA MET A 13 -8.64 -5.79 28.82
C MET A 13 -10.03 -6.40 29.10
N PRO A 14 -10.23 -7.07 30.26
CA PRO A 14 -11.55 -7.58 30.65
C PRO A 14 -12.62 -6.48 30.60
N GLY A 15 -13.75 -6.76 29.95
CA GLY A 15 -14.87 -5.82 29.82
C GLY A 15 -14.70 -4.76 28.71
N SER A 16 -13.58 -4.73 27.99
CA SER A 16 -13.42 -3.83 26.83
C SER A 16 -14.23 -4.32 25.62
N ARG A 17 -14.81 -3.38 24.86
CA ARG A 17 -15.42 -3.63 23.56
C ARG A 17 -14.54 -3.01 22.49
N GLN A 18 -14.07 -3.83 21.55
CA GLN A 18 -13.28 -3.41 20.41
C GLN A 18 -14.05 -3.77 19.13
N VAL A 19 -14.04 -2.88 18.16
CA VAL A 19 -14.50 -3.16 16.79
C VAL A 19 -13.26 -3.47 15.97
N ARG A 20 -13.32 -4.52 15.16
CA ARG A 20 -12.27 -4.87 14.20
C ARG A 20 -12.91 -5.17 12.86
N ASP A 21 -12.52 -4.39 11.87
CA ASP A 21 -12.99 -4.47 10.50
C ASP A 21 -11.96 -5.19 9.65
N TRP A 22 -12.18 -6.48 9.44
CA TRP A 22 -11.35 -7.29 8.55
C TRP A 22 -11.86 -7.16 7.12
N PHE A 23 -10.94 -7.12 6.15
CA PHE A 23 -11.26 -7.01 4.72
C PHE A 23 -11.99 -5.73 4.31
N GLY A 24 -11.88 -4.67 5.12
CA GLY A 24 -12.40 -3.35 4.76
C GLY A 24 -11.82 -2.84 3.43
N ALA A 25 -12.69 -2.29 2.58
CA ALA A 25 -12.23 -1.51 1.45
C ALA A 25 -11.52 -0.25 1.99
N VAL A 26 -10.36 0.14 1.47
CA VAL A 26 -9.72 -0.34 0.25
C VAL A 26 -8.70 -1.44 0.55
N THR A 27 -8.76 -2.57 -0.15
CA THR A 27 -7.73 -3.62 -0.07
C THR A 27 -6.58 -3.27 -1.01
N ARG A 28 -5.35 -3.19 -0.49
CA ARG A 28 -4.19 -2.64 -1.22
C ARG A 28 -2.86 -3.28 -0.79
N PRO A 29 -1.81 -3.16 -1.62
CA PRO A 29 -0.45 -3.48 -1.19
C PRO A 29 -0.01 -2.61 -0.01
N ALA A 30 0.37 -3.24 1.09
CA ALA A 30 0.95 -2.57 2.27
C ALA A 30 1.88 -3.53 3.03
N ASN A 31 2.86 -2.98 3.74
CA ASN A 31 3.70 -3.74 4.66
C ASN A 31 3.31 -3.42 6.11
N GLY A 32 2.34 -4.15 6.65
CA GLY A 32 1.87 -4.00 8.03
C GLY A 32 2.73 -4.70 9.08
N GLY A 33 3.92 -5.20 8.73
CA GLY A 33 4.79 -5.94 9.65
C GLY A 33 4.29 -7.34 10.06
N THR A 34 3.18 -7.80 9.47
CA THR A 34 2.52 -9.08 9.79
C THR A 34 3.41 -10.32 9.61
N TYR A 35 4.33 -10.27 8.65
CA TYR A 35 5.30 -11.34 8.40
C TYR A 35 6.70 -10.87 8.81
N TRP A 36 7.21 -9.86 8.13
CA TRP A 36 8.38 -9.08 8.54
C TRP A 36 8.33 -7.70 7.88
N TRP A 37 9.10 -6.76 8.42
CA TRP A 37 9.23 -5.42 7.90
C TRP A 37 10.18 -5.37 6.69
N SER A 38 9.93 -4.44 5.79
CA SER A 38 10.88 -4.05 4.76
C SER A 38 12.04 -3.30 5.39
N GLN A 39 13.21 -3.92 5.36
CA GLN A 39 14.37 -3.57 6.19
C GLN A 39 15.67 -3.70 5.40
N ARG A 40 16.68 -2.97 5.85
CA ARG A 40 18.05 -3.02 5.33
C ARG A 40 19.04 -3.38 6.44
N PHE A 41 20.02 -4.19 6.05
CA PHE A 41 21.13 -4.69 6.84
C PHE A 41 22.44 -4.28 6.16
N SER A 42 23.58 -4.46 6.82
CA SER A 42 24.88 -4.14 6.21
C SER A 42 25.24 -5.00 5.01
N THR A 43 24.66 -6.21 4.90
CA THR A 43 25.01 -7.19 3.85
C THR A 43 23.87 -7.46 2.85
N PHE A 44 22.63 -7.07 3.16
CA PHE A 44 21.48 -7.25 2.28
C PHE A 44 20.33 -6.29 2.61
N LEU A 45 19.41 -6.10 1.66
CA LEU A 45 18.08 -5.54 1.89
C LEU A 45 17.04 -6.66 1.74
N SER A 46 15.98 -6.61 2.54
CA SER A 46 14.85 -7.53 2.46
C SER A 46 13.56 -6.74 2.48
N MET A 47 12.67 -7.01 1.53
CA MET A 47 11.40 -6.32 1.38
C MET A 47 10.29 -7.36 1.29
N ASN A 48 9.16 -7.08 1.94
CA ASN A 48 7.97 -7.93 1.89
C ASN A 48 6.73 -7.06 2.03
N ILE A 49 5.92 -7.04 0.97
CA ILE A 49 4.76 -6.17 0.84
C ILE A 49 3.57 -7.08 0.64
N GLN A 50 2.60 -7.07 1.56
CA GLN A 50 1.42 -7.91 1.44
C GLN A 50 0.47 -7.27 0.42
N THR A 51 0.16 -7.98 -0.67
CA THR A 51 -0.50 -7.46 -1.87
C THR A 51 -1.98 -7.15 -1.69
N TRP A 52 -2.64 -7.71 -0.66
CA TRP A 52 -4.08 -7.52 -0.39
C TRP A 52 -4.35 -7.22 1.09
N SER A 53 -3.61 -6.29 1.67
CA SER A 53 -3.85 -5.84 3.04
C SER A 53 -5.10 -4.96 3.11
N ASP A 54 -5.94 -5.16 4.12
CA ASP A 54 -7.12 -4.32 4.38
C ASP A 54 -6.75 -3.01 5.10
N GLY A 55 -7.71 -2.10 5.23
CA GLY A 55 -7.49 -0.76 5.77
C GLY A 55 -7.04 -0.69 7.24
N GLU A 56 -7.01 -1.79 8.00
CA GLU A 56 -6.55 -1.76 9.40
C GLU A 56 -5.01 -1.79 9.51
N PRO A 57 -4.41 -0.95 10.37
CA PRO A 57 -2.99 -1.03 10.68
C PRO A 57 -2.57 -2.41 11.19
N GLY A 58 -1.44 -2.90 10.70
CA GLY A 58 -0.88 -4.19 11.11
C GLY A 58 -1.47 -5.41 10.38
N HIS A 59 -2.45 -5.20 9.49
CA HIS A 59 -2.99 -6.27 8.68
C HIS A 59 -2.18 -6.53 7.41
N GLY A 60 -1.98 -7.81 7.11
CA GLY A 60 -1.25 -8.30 5.97
C GLY A 60 -2.06 -9.36 5.26
N GLY A 61 -2.59 -9.05 4.08
CA GLY A 61 -3.36 -9.99 3.28
C GLY A 61 -2.54 -10.63 2.17
N THR A 62 -2.59 -11.96 2.10
CA THR A 62 -1.95 -12.76 1.06
C THR A 62 -2.95 -13.77 0.48
N MET A 63 -2.77 -14.08 -0.78
CA MET A 63 -3.52 -15.13 -1.46
C MET A 63 -2.77 -16.45 -1.35
N ASP A 64 -3.50 -17.57 -1.28
CA ASP A 64 -2.91 -18.90 -1.39
C ASP A 64 -2.12 -19.02 -2.71
N HIS A 65 -1.02 -19.78 -2.70
CA HIS A 65 -0.17 -19.92 -3.89
C HIS A 65 -0.95 -20.29 -5.15
N GLY A 66 -0.74 -19.53 -6.22
CA GLY A 66 -1.33 -19.78 -7.54
C GLY A 66 -2.75 -19.25 -7.73
N SER A 67 -3.34 -18.62 -6.70
CA SER A 67 -4.65 -17.97 -6.81
C SER A 67 -4.59 -16.50 -7.25
N ASP A 68 -3.38 -16.00 -7.44
CA ASP A 68 -3.04 -14.65 -7.82
C ASP A 68 -1.83 -14.62 -8.75
N LYS A 69 -1.73 -13.57 -9.57
CA LYS A 69 -0.53 -13.24 -10.35
C LYS A 69 0.16 -12.06 -9.70
N ARG A 70 1.49 -12.13 -9.58
CA ARG A 70 2.31 -11.05 -9.02
C ARG A 70 3.57 -10.86 -9.83
N SER A 71 4.06 -9.63 -9.86
CA SER A 71 5.37 -9.29 -10.40
C SER A 71 5.95 -8.15 -9.57
N LEU A 72 7.07 -8.39 -8.91
CA LEU A 72 7.87 -7.39 -8.23
C LEU A 72 9.17 -7.15 -9.00
N LYS A 73 9.35 -5.94 -9.52
CA LYS A 73 10.60 -5.48 -10.12
C LYS A 73 11.29 -4.53 -9.16
N VAL A 74 12.61 -4.68 -9.00
CA VAL A 74 13.41 -3.77 -8.20
C VAL A 74 14.47 -3.12 -9.06
N TYR A 75 14.49 -1.79 -9.01
CA TYR A 75 15.50 -0.96 -9.64
C TYR A 75 16.36 -0.29 -8.58
N GLN A 76 17.63 -0.09 -8.90
CA GLN A 76 18.57 0.74 -8.15
C GLN A 76 19.05 1.84 -9.08
N ASP A 77 18.78 3.10 -8.73
CA ASP A 77 19.15 4.26 -9.53
C ASP A 77 18.71 4.12 -11.00
N GLY A 78 17.49 3.63 -11.21
CA GLY A 78 16.90 3.38 -12.53
C GLY A 78 17.33 2.08 -13.23
N THR A 79 18.34 1.37 -12.72
CA THR A 79 18.79 0.09 -13.29
C THR A 79 18.03 -1.08 -12.69
N LEU A 80 17.41 -1.94 -13.51
CA LEU A 80 16.73 -3.15 -13.05
C LEU A 80 17.75 -4.14 -12.46
N ILE A 81 17.60 -4.50 -11.19
CA ILE A 81 18.51 -5.42 -10.49
C ILE A 81 17.83 -6.74 -10.09
N LYS A 82 16.49 -6.79 -10.05
CA LYS A 82 15.76 -8.01 -9.71
C LYS A 82 14.34 -8.01 -10.29
N THR A 83 13.84 -9.20 -10.61
CA THR A 83 12.42 -9.47 -10.84
C THR A 83 12.03 -10.75 -10.10
N THR A 84 10.86 -10.78 -9.47
CA THR A 84 10.30 -11.95 -8.80
C THR A 84 8.79 -12.02 -9.06
N ASP A 85 8.21 -13.22 -8.98
CA ASP A 85 6.77 -13.50 -8.98
C ASP A 85 6.17 -13.55 -7.54
N TRP A 86 6.93 -13.02 -6.59
CA TRP A 86 6.59 -12.98 -5.18
C TRP A 86 6.37 -11.54 -4.72
N GLN A 87 5.64 -11.41 -3.62
CA GLN A 87 5.42 -10.14 -2.95
C GLN A 87 6.62 -9.71 -2.07
N SER A 88 7.70 -10.50 -2.08
CA SER A 88 8.92 -10.27 -1.32
C SER A 88 10.18 -10.49 -2.15
N VAL A 89 11.27 -9.88 -1.71
CA VAL A 89 12.56 -9.94 -2.38
C VAL A 89 13.70 -9.65 -1.41
N THR A 90 14.81 -10.37 -1.59
CA THR A 90 16.09 -10.11 -0.91
C THR A 90 17.14 -9.72 -1.94
N ILE A 91 17.89 -8.65 -1.65
CA ILE A 91 18.96 -8.11 -2.48
C ILE A 91 20.24 -8.15 -1.67
N ALA A 92 21.19 -8.98 -2.10
CA ALA A 92 22.50 -9.06 -1.47
C ALA A 92 23.42 -7.93 -1.93
N ARG A 93 24.43 -7.61 -1.13
CA ARG A 93 25.46 -6.59 -1.44
C ARG A 93 24.84 -5.21 -1.71
N PRO A 94 24.21 -4.58 -0.69
CA PRO A 94 23.72 -3.21 -0.81
C PRO A 94 24.85 -2.28 -1.28
N PRO A 95 24.53 -1.22 -2.02
CA PRO A 95 25.53 -0.26 -2.46
C PRO A 95 26.17 0.46 -1.26
N ALA A 96 27.43 0.84 -1.42
CA ALA A 96 28.19 1.59 -0.42
C ALA A 96 27.83 3.08 -0.37
N THR A 97 27.09 3.57 -1.37
CA THR A 97 26.53 4.93 -1.44
C THR A 97 25.01 4.87 -1.29
N THR A 98 24.38 5.99 -0.94
CA THR A 98 22.92 6.09 -0.86
C THR A 98 22.29 6.01 -2.26
N PRO A 99 21.59 4.91 -2.62
CA PRO A 99 20.83 4.82 -3.86
C PRO A 99 19.38 5.29 -3.65
N VAL A 100 18.66 5.42 -4.76
CA VAL A 100 17.20 5.35 -4.78
C VAL A 100 16.79 3.96 -5.26
N HIS A 101 16.09 3.21 -4.41
CA HIS A 101 15.45 1.96 -4.81
C HIS A 101 14.04 2.23 -5.31
N THR A 102 13.72 1.71 -6.50
CA THR A 102 12.34 1.70 -7.00
C THR A 102 11.79 0.28 -6.92
N LEU A 103 10.68 0.11 -6.21
CA LEU A 103 9.94 -1.16 -6.12
C LEU A 103 8.67 -1.01 -6.95
N ASP A 104 8.53 -1.84 -7.97
CA ASP A 104 7.41 -1.81 -8.90
C ASP A 104 6.67 -3.14 -8.80
N LEU A 105 5.56 -3.12 -8.06
CA LEU A 105 4.75 -4.28 -7.72
C LEU A 105 3.42 -4.24 -8.47
N SER A 106 3.15 -5.24 -9.29
CA SER A 106 1.83 -5.52 -9.84
C SER A 106 1.26 -6.78 -9.20
N ALA A 107 -0.02 -6.77 -8.86
CA ALA A 107 -0.73 -7.95 -8.39
C ALA A 107 -2.15 -8.02 -8.99
N GLU A 108 -2.58 -9.22 -9.36
CA GLU A 108 -3.89 -9.50 -9.95
C GLU A 108 -4.51 -10.74 -9.32
N ARG A 109 -5.82 -10.71 -9.11
CA ARG A 109 -6.64 -11.83 -8.65
C ARG A 109 -7.88 -11.97 -9.52
N ASP A 110 -8.45 -13.18 -9.54
CA ASP A 110 -9.62 -13.49 -10.35
C ASP A 110 -10.82 -12.59 -10.03
N ALA A 111 -11.34 -11.89 -11.04
CA ALA A 111 -12.45 -10.93 -10.90
C ALA A 111 -13.81 -11.61 -10.77
N ASP A 112 -13.94 -12.88 -11.18
CA ASP A 112 -15.18 -13.65 -11.02
C ASP A 112 -15.34 -14.12 -9.56
N THR A 113 -14.22 -14.30 -8.85
CA THR A 113 -14.21 -14.65 -7.44
C THR A 113 -14.14 -13.42 -6.52
N TYR A 114 -13.38 -12.40 -6.91
CA TYR A 114 -13.18 -11.18 -6.12
C TYR A 114 -13.77 -9.96 -6.80
N ARG A 115 -14.76 -9.35 -6.15
CA ARG A 115 -15.44 -8.17 -6.70
C ARG A 115 -14.57 -6.90 -6.67
N LEU A 116 -13.79 -6.70 -5.61
CA LEU A 116 -13.00 -5.50 -5.34
C LEU A 116 -11.49 -5.78 -5.48
N SER A 117 -10.69 -4.74 -5.69
CA SER A 117 -9.21 -4.77 -5.68
C SER A 117 -8.66 -5.92 -6.52
N THR A 118 -9.21 -6.08 -7.73
CA THR A 118 -8.92 -7.19 -8.65
C THR A 118 -7.53 -7.08 -9.26
N ARG A 119 -7.07 -5.84 -9.43
CA ARG A 119 -5.72 -5.51 -9.89
C ARG A 119 -5.17 -4.34 -9.09
N THR A 120 -3.89 -4.43 -8.74
CA THR A 120 -3.16 -3.35 -8.09
C THR A 120 -1.81 -3.13 -8.76
N HIS A 121 -1.38 -1.87 -8.78
CA HIS A 121 -0.04 -1.48 -9.21
C HIS A 121 0.49 -0.49 -8.20
N THR A 122 1.61 -0.80 -7.55
CA THR A 122 2.20 0.10 -6.57
C THR A 122 3.68 0.27 -6.85
N VAL A 123 4.10 1.53 -6.92
CA VAL A 123 5.48 1.93 -7.11
C VAL A 123 5.95 2.68 -5.87
N TRP A 124 7.02 2.20 -5.24
CA TRP A 124 7.73 2.94 -4.21
C TRP A 124 9.05 3.45 -4.76
N GLN A 125 9.42 4.66 -4.39
CA GLN A 125 10.77 5.19 -4.54
C GLN A 125 11.29 5.51 -3.14
N VAL A 126 12.40 4.88 -2.75
CA VAL A 126 12.93 4.99 -1.39
C VAL A 126 14.41 5.31 -1.45
N LYS A 127 14.79 6.42 -0.83
CA LYS A 127 16.19 6.76 -0.60
C LYS A 127 16.72 5.90 0.54
N SER A 128 17.81 5.16 0.31
CA SER A 128 18.23 4.08 1.22
C SER A 128 19.68 4.21 1.67
N ASP A 129 19.94 4.98 2.72
CA ASP A 129 21.31 5.10 3.26
C ASP A 129 21.91 3.74 3.65
N PRO A 130 23.20 3.48 3.35
CA PRO A 130 23.86 2.24 3.73
C PRO A 130 23.84 2.01 5.25
N VAL A 131 23.61 0.76 5.66
CA VAL A 131 23.80 0.35 7.06
C VAL A 131 25.24 -0.10 7.23
N THR A 132 26.02 0.63 8.02
CA THR A 132 27.45 0.32 8.22
C THR A 132 27.71 -0.55 9.45
N ASP A 133 26.89 -0.44 10.49
CA ASP A 133 26.99 -1.29 11.68
C ASP A 133 26.34 -2.67 11.40
N PRO A 134 27.10 -3.78 11.42
CA PRO A 134 26.56 -5.11 11.18
C PRO A 134 25.57 -5.61 12.23
N LYS A 135 25.45 -4.93 13.38
CA LYS A 135 24.46 -5.24 14.43
C LYS A 135 23.16 -4.46 14.29
N LYS A 136 23.11 -3.49 13.37
CA LYS A 136 21.95 -2.62 13.17
C LYS A 136 21.04 -3.17 12.06
N ILE A 137 19.74 -3.01 12.26
CA ILE A 137 18.70 -3.30 11.28
C ILE A 137 17.85 -2.04 11.16
N ASP A 138 17.79 -1.47 9.97
CA ASP A 138 17.01 -0.27 9.71
C ASP A 138 15.75 -0.62 8.93
N ARG A 139 14.58 -0.23 9.44
CA ARG A 139 13.35 -0.23 8.64
C ARG A 139 13.49 0.81 7.54
N MET A 140 13.15 0.42 6.31
CA MET A 140 13.21 1.33 5.17
C MET A 140 12.07 2.34 5.23
N ALA A 141 12.30 3.54 4.72
CA ALA A 141 11.30 4.59 4.60
C ALA A 141 10.27 4.34 3.48
N LEU A 142 9.80 3.10 3.35
CA LEU A 142 8.68 2.78 2.46
C LEU A 142 7.41 3.45 2.98
N LEU A 143 6.90 4.40 2.22
CA LEU A 143 5.58 4.96 2.47
C LEU A 143 4.50 3.88 2.31
N GLN A 144 3.49 3.95 3.16
CA GLN A 144 2.23 3.23 3.05
C GLN A 144 1.15 4.22 2.63
N MET A 145 0.02 3.73 2.14
CA MET A 145 -1.13 4.57 1.80
C MET A 145 -2.40 4.01 2.42
N ASP A 146 -3.00 4.79 3.31
CA ASP A 146 -4.30 4.46 3.89
C ASP A 146 -5.42 5.27 3.25
N TYR A 147 -6.55 4.59 3.06
CA TYR A 147 -7.77 5.15 2.51
C TYR A 147 -8.88 5.00 3.54
N GLY A 148 -9.52 6.11 3.90
CA GLY A 148 -10.77 6.10 4.67
C GLY A 148 -11.94 6.32 3.74
N VAL A 149 -12.70 5.27 3.48
CA VAL A 149 -13.96 5.30 2.72
C VAL A 149 -15.06 4.72 3.60
N ASP A 150 -16.20 5.40 3.64
CA ASP A 150 -17.39 4.91 4.36
C ASP A 150 -18.13 3.91 3.47
N THR A 151 -17.84 2.63 3.68
CA THR A 151 -18.48 1.51 2.97
C THR A 151 -19.21 0.60 3.94
N ASP A 152 -20.21 -0.11 3.44
CA ASP A 152 -20.75 -1.26 4.16
C ASP A 152 -19.76 -2.46 4.18
N LEU A 153 -20.18 -3.56 4.80
CA LEU A 153 -19.39 -4.79 4.89
C LEU A 153 -19.12 -5.47 3.54
N ALA A 154 -19.88 -5.13 2.49
CA ALA A 154 -19.62 -5.61 1.13
C ALA A 154 -18.60 -4.73 0.39
N GLY A 155 -18.18 -3.62 1.01
CA GLY A 155 -17.30 -2.61 0.42
C GLY A 155 -18.04 -1.67 -0.54
N ASP A 156 -19.35 -1.47 -0.36
CA ASP A 156 -20.15 -0.52 -1.13
C ASP A 156 -20.41 0.78 -0.36
N ALA A 157 -20.09 1.91 -0.99
CA ALA A 157 -20.51 3.23 -0.55
C ALA A 157 -21.82 3.64 -1.25
N ARG A 158 -22.51 4.63 -0.70
CA ARG A 158 -23.66 5.24 -1.38
C ARG A 158 -23.19 5.96 -2.65
N GLY A 159 -23.87 5.75 -3.77
CA GLY A 159 -23.60 6.46 -5.02
C GLY A 159 -23.81 7.98 -4.93
N GLY A 160 -23.20 8.73 -5.87
CA GLY A 160 -23.23 10.20 -5.88
C GLY A 160 -22.06 10.80 -5.10
N ARG A 161 -22.32 11.75 -4.21
CA ARG A 161 -21.27 12.52 -3.51
C ARG A 161 -20.44 11.63 -2.59
N GLN A 162 -19.13 11.62 -2.81
CA GLN A 162 -18.15 10.86 -2.04
C GLN A 162 -17.30 11.77 -1.15
N THR A 163 -16.84 11.22 -0.02
CA THR A 163 -15.75 11.79 0.77
C THR A 163 -14.75 10.68 1.06
N LEU A 164 -13.48 10.91 0.72
CA LEU A 164 -12.40 9.95 0.92
C LEU A 164 -11.28 10.62 1.72
N ARG A 165 -10.82 9.95 2.79
CA ARG A 165 -9.60 10.34 3.50
C ARG A 165 -8.40 9.61 2.89
N LEU A 166 -7.30 10.33 2.70
CA LEU A 166 -6.03 9.79 2.22
C LEU A 166 -4.94 10.10 3.24
N ALA A 167 -4.16 9.10 3.63
CA ALA A 167 -3.11 9.25 4.64
C ALA A 167 -1.84 8.45 4.27
N PRO A 168 -0.93 9.04 3.49
CA PRO A 168 0.42 8.50 3.38
C PRO A 168 1.16 8.61 4.72
N HIS A 169 1.86 7.54 5.09
CA HIS A 169 2.64 7.47 6.31
C HIS A 169 3.82 6.52 6.12
N HIS A 170 4.87 6.65 6.94
CA HIS A 170 5.99 5.70 6.91
C HIS A 170 5.68 4.47 7.75
N LEU A 171 6.43 3.39 7.51
CA LEU A 171 6.56 2.33 8.51
C LEU A 171 7.00 2.94 9.86
N GLU A 172 6.47 2.41 10.97
CA GLU A 172 6.89 2.80 12.31
C GLU A 172 8.42 2.65 12.45
N ASP A 173 9.09 3.62 13.08
CA ASP A 173 10.55 3.67 13.25
C ASP A 173 11.37 3.60 11.95
N ALA A 174 10.81 4.01 10.81
CA ALA A 174 11.53 4.02 9.55
C ALA A 174 12.76 4.94 9.58
N ALA A 175 13.92 4.40 9.26
CA ALA A 175 15.16 5.15 9.13
C ALA A 175 15.22 5.84 7.75
N GLY A 176 15.42 7.16 7.76
CA GLY A 176 15.41 8.00 6.56
C GLY A 176 14.02 8.55 6.19
N ALA A 177 13.05 8.44 7.10
CA ALA A 177 11.73 9.06 6.95
C ALA A 177 11.81 10.59 7.06
N GLY A 178 11.24 11.29 6.08
CA GLY A 178 11.05 12.74 6.13
C GLY A 178 9.67 13.14 6.67
N GLN A 179 9.37 14.43 6.64
CA GLN A 179 8.01 14.92 6.87
C GLN A 179 7.18 14.72 5.61
N ILE A 180 5.98 14.14 5.75
CA ILE A 180 5.05 13.98 4.62
C ILE A 180 4.64 15.37 4.12
N GLN A 181 4.91 15.66 2.85
CA GLN A 181 4.68 16.97 2.24
C GLN A 181 3.39 17.03 1.42
N GLY A 182 2.92 15.91 0.88
CA GLY A 182 1.72 15.94 0.05
C GLY A 182 1.15 14.58 -0.30
N ALA A 183 -0.07 14.66 -0.83
CA ALA A 183 -0.77 13.53 -1.41
C ALA A 183 -1.71 13.99 -2.52
N THR A 184 -1.80 13.21 -3.60
CA THR A 184 -2.75 13.43 -4.68
C THR A 184 -3.67 12.22 -4.86
N LEU A 185 -4.84 12.46 -5.43
CA LEU A 185 -5.81 11.41 -5.76
C LEU A 185 -6.33 11.62 -7.18
N SER A 186 -6.43 10.53 -7.92
CA SER A 186 -7.27 10.42 -9.11
C SER A 186 -8.21 9.24 -8.96
N VAL A 187 -9.39 9.35 -9.56
CA VAL A 187 -10.41 8.32 -9.54
C VAL A 187 -10.75 7.87 -10.95
N SER A 188 -11.18 6.62 -11.08
CA SER A 188 -11.63 6.02 -12.34
C SER A 188 -12.92 5.26 -12.10
N TYR A 189 -13.81 5.31 -13.08
CA TYR A 189 -15.09 4.57 -13.09
C TYR A 189 -15.14 3.51 -14.22
N ASP A 190 -14.02 3.29 -14.89
CA ASP A 190 -13.84 2.42 -16.06
C ASP A 190 -12.65 1.46 -15.87
N ASP A 191 -12.48 0.97 -14.63
CA ASP A 191 -11.44 0.01 -14.25
C ASP A 191 -9.98 0.47 -14.58
N GLY A 192 -9.75 1.77 -14.46
CA GLY A 192 -8.43 2.41 -14.61
C GLY A 192 -8.05 2.77 -16.04
N ALA A 193 -8.98 2.70 -17.00
CA ALA A 193 -8.73 3.11 -18.38
C ALA A 193 -8.58 4.64 -18.49
N THR A 194 -9.39 5.40 -17.74
CA THR A 194 -9.27 6.86 -17.64
C THR A 194 -9.23 7.31 -16.19
N TRP A 195 -8.40 8.31 -15.89
CA TRP A 195 -8.19 8.83 -14.55
C TRP A 195 -8.56 10.31 -14.47
N THR A 196 -9.46 10.64 -13.55
CA THR A 196 -9.87 12.02 -13.27
C THR A 196 -9.19 12.51 -11.99
N PRO A 197 -8.36 13.56 -12.03
CA PRO A 197 -7.73 14.11 -10.84
C PRO A 197 -8.78 14.75 -9.92
N ILE A 198 -8.70 14.43 -8.63
CA ILE A 198 -9.57 14.98 -7.61
C ILE A 198 -8.77 15.92 -6.72
N ARG A 199 -9.34 17.10 -6.45
CA ARG A 199 -8.76 18.03 -5.50
C ARG A 199 -8.72 17.41 -4.11
N THR A 200 -7.54 17.40 -3.52
CA THR A 200 -7.29 17.00 -2.13
C THR A 200 -7.07 18.25 -1.29
N ASP A 201 -7.80 18.38 -0.17
CA ASP A 201 -7.61 19.44 0.80
C ASP A 201 -7.06 18.83 2.11
N GLY A 202 -5.99 19.40 2.65
CA GLY A 202 -5.36 18.91 3.87
C GLY A 202 -3.86 19.22 3.95
N LYS A 203 -3.26 18.90 5.09
CA LYS A 203 -1.82 19.02 5.35
C LYS A 203 -1.42 18.06 6.48
N SER A 204 -0.12 17.85 6.67
CA SER A 204 0.44 17.12 7.82
C SER A 204 -0.01 15.65 7.91
N GLY A 205 0.07 14.92 6.80
CA GLY A 205 -0.18 13.47 6.80
C GLY A 205 -1.64 13.05 6.64
N THR A 206 -2.58 13.98 6.42
CA THR A 206 -3.98 13.63 6.13
C THR A 206 -4.62 14.61 5.15
N TRP A 207 -5.22 14.05 4.12
CA TRP A 207 -5.95 14.76 3.07
C TRP A 207 -7.37 14.24 2.97
N THR A 208 -8.28 15.12 2.54
CA THR A 208 -9.67 14.78 2.23
C THR A 208 -9.95 15.13 0.78
N ALA A 209 -10.48 14.17 0.04
CA ALA A 209 -10.99 14.35 -1.31
C ALA A 209 -12.53 14.33 -1.27
N ARG A 210 -13.16 15.23 -2.01
CA ARG A 210 -14.61 15.25 -2.21
C ARG A 210 -14.91 15.34 -3.69
N TYR A 211 -15.76 14.45 -4.18
CA TYR A 211 -16.05 14.31 -5.60
C TYR A 211 -17.42 13.67 -5.81
N ASP A 212 -17.96 13.83 -7.02
CA ASP A 212 -19.19 13.16 -7.43
C ASP A 212 -18.84 11.88 -8.19
N ALA A 213 -19.49 10.78 -7.82
CA ALA A 213 -19.38 9.49 -8.47
C ALA A 213 -20.72 9.07 -9.09
N PRO A 214 -20.72 8.10 -10.03
CA PRO A 214 -21.95 7.46 -10.50
C PRO A 214 -22.83 6.93 -9.36
N ARG A 215 -24.10 6.62 -9.66
CA ARG A 215 -24.99 6.02 -8.67
C ARG A 215 -24.62 4.57 -8.35
N HIS A 216 -24.09 3.85 -9.33
CA HIS A 216 -23.75 2.43 -9.23
C HIS A 216 -22.43 2.16 -9.94
N GLY A 217 -21.82 1.01 -9.64
CA GLY A 217 -20.58 0.56 -10.27
C GLY A 217 -19.43 0.51 -9.28
N PHE A 218 -18.22 0.81 -9.77
CA PHE A 218 -17.00 0.75 -8.97
C PHE A 218 -16.21 2.04 -9.07
N VAL A 219 -15.46 2.32 -8.01
CA VAL A 219 -14.44 3.36 -8.02
C VAL A 219 -13.08 2.70 -7.93
N SER A 220 -12.23 3.00 -8.90
CA SER A 220 -10.80 2.69 -8.84
C SER A 220 -10.04 3.94 -8.39
N LEU A 221 -8.96 3.73 -7.63
CA LEU A 221 -8.18 4.82 -7.04
C LEU A 221 -6.76 4.78 -7.56
N LYS A 222 -6.20 5.96 -7.85
CA LYS A 222 -4.79 6.19 -8.09
C LYS A 222 -4.34 7.29 -7.15
N ALA A 223 -3.56 6.93 -6.14
CA ALA A 223 -3.06 7.88 -5.16
C ALA A 223 -1.55 7.98 -5.19
N GLU A 224 -1.06 9.13 -4.77
CA GLU A 224 0.35 9.39 -4.60
C GLU A 224 0.60 10.03 -3.23
N GLY A 225 1.73 9.73 -2.61
CA GLY A 225 2.22 10.41 -1.41
C GLY A 225 3.73 10.55 -1.43
N TRP A 226 4.25 11.62 -0.83
CA TRP A 226 5.69 11.89 -0.76
C TRP A 226 6.10 12.64 0.50
N ASP A 227 7.37 12.54 0.85
CA ASP A 227 8.02 13.30 1.92
C ASP A 227 9.10 14.26 1.41
N ASP A 228 9.69 15.05 2.32
CA ASP A 228 10.82 15.94 2.02
C ASP A 228 12.20 15.26 2.05
N ALA A 229 12.27 13.97 2.37
CA ALA A 229 13.49 13.17 2.31
C ALA A 229 13.70 12.50 0.94
N GLY A 230 12.72 12.61 0.04
CA GLY A 230 12.75 12.08 -1.32
C GLY A 230 12.11 10.70 -1.47
N ASN A 231 11.33 10.25 -0.48
CA ASN A 231 10.57 9.01 -0.56
C ASN A 231 9.18 9.25 -1.16
N ARG A 232 8.70 8.32 -1.98
CA ARG A 232 7.43 8.43 -2.71
C ARG A 232 6.73 7.08 -2.82
N ILE A 233 5.40 7.12 -2.84
CA ILE A 233 4.53 6.00 -3.23
C ILE A 233 3.55 6.47 -4.30
N THR A 234 3.32 5.65 -5.31
CA THR A 234 2.17 5.73 -6.23
C THR A 234 1.43 4.41 -6.17
N GLN A 235 0.12 4.43 -5.94
CA GLN A 235 -0.68 3.22 -5.79
C GLN A 235 -1.97 3.30 -6.59
N GLU A 236 -2.17 2.34 -7.48
CA GLU A 236 -3.40 2.09 -8.21
C GLU A 236 -4.10 0.86 -7.64
N VAL A 237 -5.40 1.01 -7.35
CA VAL A 237 -6.27 -0.08 -6.90
C VAL A 237 -7.53 -0.08 -7.77
N ILE A 238 -7.65 -1.11 -8.60
CA ILE A 238 -8.79 -1.29 -9.50
C ILE A 238 -9.97 -1.86 -8.74
N ARG A 239 -11.14 -1.23 -8.89
CA ARG A 239 -12.36 -1.51 -8.10
C ARG A 239 -12.05 -1.45 -6.60
N ALA A 240 -11.47 -0.35 -6.15
CA ALA A 240 -11.10 -0.12 -4.75
C ALA A 240 -12.30 -0.27 -3.81
N TYR A 241 -13.47 0.22 -4.23
CA TYR A 241 -14.76 0.04 -3.56
C TYR A 241 -15.92 0.13 -4.58
N GLY A 242 -17.12 -0.30 -4.19
CA GLY A 242 -18.33 -0.27 -5.02
C GLY A 242 -19.30 0.87 -4.68
N LEU A 243 -20.26 1.11 -5.56
CA LEU A 243 -21.29 2.14 -5.42
C LEU A 243 -22.68 1.53 -5.53
N LYS A 244 -23.60 1.93 -4.64
CA LYS A 244 -25.01 1.54 -4.67
C LYS A 244 -25.99 2.64 -4.28
#